data_AF-A0A364JTW0-F1
#
_entry.id   AF-A0A364JTW0-F1
#
_cell.length_a   1.000
_cell.length_b   1.000
_cell.length_c   1.000
_cell.angle_alpha   90.00
_cell.angle_beta   90.00
_cell.angle_gamma   90.00
#
_symmetry.space_group_name_H-M   'P 1'
#
loop_
_entity.id
_entity.type
_entity.pdbx_description
1 polymer ?
#
loop_
_entity_poly.entity_id
_entity_poly.type
_entity_poly.pdbx_seq_one_letter_code
_entity_poly.pdbx_strand_id
1 'polypeptide(L)' 'MAKEDHSQERDISISGDQSSGGDSQGSTLRPMLISGLIFVILGGVVIMMFV' A
#
# COMPACT_ATOMS: atom_id res chain seq x y z
N MET A 1 -29.98 -25.74 -25.47
CA MET A 1 -28.71 -26.34 -25.00
C MET A 1 -27.67 -25.24 -25.09
N ALA A 2 -27.43 -24.57 -23.97
CA ALA A 2 -26.61 -23.38 -23.88
C ALA A 2 -25.14 -23.75 -23.75
N LYS A 3 -24.27 -23.00 -24.42
CA LYS A 3 -22.99 -22.60 -23.83
C LYS A 3 -22.55 -21.30 -24.49
N GLU A 4 -22.87 -20.20 -23.81
CA GLU A 4 -22.37 -18.87 -24.10
C GLU A 4 -20.87 -18.86 -23.74
N ASP A 5 -20.05 -18.47 -24.71
CA ASP A 5 -18.61 -18.34 -24.53
C ASP A 5 -18.36 -17.04 -23.75
N HIS A 6 -18.07 -17.22 -22.46
CA HIS A 6 -17.93 -16.14 -21.50
C HIS A 6 -16.87 -15.14 -21.95
N SER A 7 -17.35 -13.91 -22.14
CA SER A 7 -16.69 -12.67 -21.75
C SER A 7 -15.17 -12.72 -21.72
N GLN A 8 -14.56 -12.21 -22.78
CA GLN A 8 -13.27 -11.52 -22.68
C GLN A 8 -13.46 -10.26 -21.82
N GLU A 9 -13.78 -10.45 -20.54
CA GLU A 9 -13.52 -9.48 -19.52
C GLU A 9 -12.00 -9.52 -19.37
N ARG A 10 -11.32 -8.65 -20.13
CA ARG A 10 -9.95 -8.29 -19.82
C ARG A 10 -9.99 -7.95 -18.34
N ASP A 11 -9.40 -8.82 -17.55
CA ASP A 11 -9.14 -8.66 -16.14
C ASP A 11 -8.28 -7.40 -16.00
N ILE A 12 -8.97 -6.25 -16.05
CA ILE A 12 -8.66 -5.08 -15.27
C ILE A 12 -8.85 -5.49 -13.80
N SER A 13 -8.08 -6.49 -13.35
CA SER A 13 -7.70 -6.63 -11.95
C SER A 13 -6.81 -5.43 -11.66
N ILE A 14 -7.50 -4.30 -11.52
CA ILE A 14 -7.25 -3.25 -10.57
C ILE A 14 -5.77 -3.16 -10.25
N SER A 15 -5.05 -2.36 -11.03
CA SER A 15 -3.75 -1.80 -10.63
C SER A 15 -3.81 -1.09 -9.27
N GLY A 16 -4.97 -1.01 -8.59
CA GLY A 16 -5.09 -0.60 -7.20
C GLY A 16 -4.46 -1.58 -6.20
N ASP A 17 -4.49 -2.89 -6.44
CA ASP A 17 -3.82 -3.86 -5.55
C ASP A 17 -2.29 -3.77 -5.66
N GLN A 18 -1.77 -3.45 -6.84
CA GLN A 18 -0.33 -3.19 -7.08
C GLN A 18 0.10 -1.75 -6.76
N SER A 19 -0.78 -0.75 -6.90
CA SER A 19 -0.50 0.65 -6.54
C SER A 19 -0.49 0.85 -5.02
N SER A 20 -1.16 -0.04 -4.29
CA SER A 20 -1.18 -0.05 -2.82
C SER A 20 0.02 -0.75 -2.18
N GLY A 21 1.16 -0.87 -2.89
CA GLY A 21 2.41 -1.40 -2.33
C GLY A 21 2.26 -2.73 -1.56
N GLY A 22 1.28 -3.52 -1.99
CA GLY A 22 0.81 -4.75 -1.38
C GLY A 22 1.41 -5.96 -2.08
N ASP A 23 2.62 -5.86 -2.63
CA ASP A 23 3.25 -6.99 -3.29
C ASP A 23 3.63 -8.01 -2.20
N SER A 24 2.99 -9.17 -2.27
CA SER A 24 2.95 -10.21 -1.24
C SER A 24 4.25 -10.99 -1.08
N GLN A 25 5.41 -10.35 -1.23
CA GLN A 25 6.73 -10.95 -1.17
C GLN A 25 7.73 -9.99 -0.51
N GLY A 26 7.72 -9.97 0.83
CA GLY A 26 8.61 -9.11 1.62
C GLY A 26 8.14 -7.66 1.65
N SER A 27 7.09 -7.38 2.41
CA SER A 27 6.50 -6.04 2.56
C SER A 27 7.56 -5.03 3.02
N THR A 28 8.15 -4.32 2.07
CA THR A 28 9.06 -3.18 2.30
C THR A 28 8.26 -1.90 2.55
N LEU A 29 6.99 -1.87 2.14
CA LEU A 29 6.07 -0.78 2.44
C LEU A 29 5.82 -0.60 3.94
N ARG A 30 5.56 -1.70 4.65
CA ARG A 30 5.31 -1.67 6.10
C ARG A 30 6.50 -1.09 6.90
N PRO A 31 7.76 -1.58 6.75
CA PRO A 31 8.89 -1.02 7.48
C PRO A 31 9.18 0.44 7.09
N MET A 32 8.92 0.84 5.84
CA MET A 32 9.07 2.25 5.42
C MET A 32 8.04 3.17 6.09
N LEU A 33 6.77 2.77 6.16
CA LEU A 33 5.73 3.55 6.83
C LEU A 33 5.96 3.63 8.35
N ILE A 34 6.37 2.52 8.97
CA ILE A 34 6.63 2.47 10.42
C ILE A 34 7.83 3.34 10.78
N SER A 35 8.92 3.25 10.02
CA SER A 35 10.10 4.10 10.25
C SER A 35 9.79 5.58 10.06
N GLY A 36 9.07 5.95 8.98
CA GLY A 36 8.64 7.32 8.75
C GLY A 36 7.77 7.87 9.88
N LEU A 37 6.80 7.08 10.37
CA LEU A 37 5.95 7.47 11.49
C LEU A 37 6.76 7.75 12.77
N ILE A 38 7.75 6.90 13.07
CA ILE A 38 8.63 7.09 14.24
C ILE A 38 9.43 8.39 14.11
N PHE A 39 9.99 8.68 12.94
CA PHE A 39 10.74 9.92 12.70
C PHE A 39 9.87 11.17 12.89
N VAL A 40 8.63 11.15 12.39
CA VAL A 40 7.70 12.27 12.54
C VAL A 40 7.35 12.50 14.02
N ILE A 41 7.07 11.43 14.76
CA ILE A 41 6.75 11.52 16.19
C ILE A 41 7.96 12.07 16.96
N LEU A 42 9.16 11.53 16.74
CA LEU A 42 10.38 12.03 17.40
C LEU A 42 10.62 13.51 17.08
N GLY A 43 10.55 13.89 15.81
CA GLY A 43 10.76 15.28 15.39
C GLY A 43 9.74 16.23 16.03
N GLY A 44 8.47 15.85 16.08
CA GLY A 44 7.41 16.63 16.71
C GLY A 44 7.63 16.81 18.22
N VAL A 45 8.00 15.74 18.92
CA VAL A 45 8.31 15.80 20.37
C VAL A 45 9.51 16.71 20.63
N VAL A 46 10.57 16.59 19.83
CA VAL A 46 11.76 17.44 19.94
C VAL A 46 11.38 18.91 19.76
N ILE A 47 10.63 19.25 18.71
CA ILE A 47 10.18 20.64 18.48
C ILE A 47 9.36 21.15 19.66
N MET A 48 8.40 20.36 20.17
CA MET A 48 7.56 20.72 21.31
C MET A 48 8.35 20.89 22.62
N MET A 49 9.50 20.22 22.80
CA MET A 49 10.37 20.45 23.95
C MET A 49 11.09 21.79 23.90
N PHE A 50 11.32 22.34 22.71
CA PHE A 50 12.05 23.61 22.51
C PHE A 50 11.13 24.83 22.35
N VAL A 51 9.80 24.60 22.25
CA VAL A 51 8.77 25.64 22.33
C VAL A 51 8.47 25.94 23.80
#